data_AF-A0A3A6MQ97-F1
#
_entry.id   AF-A0A3A6MQ97-F1
#
_cell.length_a   1.000
_cell.length_b   1.000
_cell.length_c   1.000
_cell.angle_alpha   90.00
_cell.angle_beta   90.00
_cell.angle_gamma   90.00
#
_symmetry.space_group_name_H-M   'P 1'
#
loop_
_entity.id
_entity.type
_entity.pdbx_description
1 polymer ?
#
loop_
_entity_poly.entity_id
_entity_poly.type
_entity_poly.pdbx_seq_one_letter_code
_entity_poly.pdbx_strand_id
1 'polypeptide(L)'
;MRIYPPGIDHQTDTADEVWEAARQWVLANRKQVWKISGPYRRYMAADGEDLLQEAMIAVVELLNASRQKTIPQEFVGHFSVNFKYHCLKLACGIRTHPTLKGNQLPGPEPEDRSERYDFPDRDRIETALKKTPKTCRKICGWLLEQPFPINTKAISRHFMISQRHAQRVINTAVQRISRAGQ
;
A
#
# COMPACT_ATOMS: atom_id res chain seq x y z
N MET A 1 6.01 14.30 -13.55
CA MET A 1 6.17 13.23 -12.54
C MET A 1 7.60 12.74 -12.66
N ARG A 2 8.39 12.78 -11.58
CA ARG A 2 9.77 12.29 -11.59
C ARG A 2 9.78 10.83 -11.17
N ILE A 3 10.31 9.96 -12.03
CA ILE A 3 10.34 8.51 -11.81
C ILE A 3 11.37 8.15 -10.72
N TYR A 4 12.47 8.90 -10.65
CA TYR A 4 13.55 8.75 -9.66
C TYR A 4 13.90 10.08 -9.00
N PRO A 5 14.38 10.06 -7.74
CA PRO A 5 14.97 11.22 -7.08
C PRO A 5 16.21 11.72 -7.85
N PRO A 6 16.42 13.05 -7.90
CA PRO A 6 17.53 13.63 -8.65
C PRO A 6 18.89 13.33 -8.00
N GLY A 7 19.88 12.95 -8.82
CA GLY A 7 21.31 13.07 -8.50
C GLY A 7 21.86 12.22 -7.36
N ILE A 8 21.44 10.95 -7.23
CA ILE A 8 21.98 10.04 -6.21
C ILE A 8 22.95 9.06 -6.86
N ASP A 9 24.25 9.22 -6.59
CA ASP A 9 25.25 8.20 -6.90
C ASP A 9 25.31 7.20 -5.73
N HIS A 10 24.75 6.02 -5.98
CA HIS A 10 24.31 5.04 -4.97
C HIS A 10 25.38 4.45 -4.02
N GLN A 11 26.62 4.96 -4.05
CA GLN A 11 27.75 4.45 -3.27
C GLN A 11 28.43 5.47 -2.34
N THR A 12 28.17 6.79 -2.46
CA THR A 12 28.92 7.81 -1.69
C THR A 12 28.11 8.94 -1.06
N ASP A 13 26.79 9.00 -1.25
CA ASP A 13 26.05 10.17 -0.75
C ASP A 13 25.88 10.16 0.78
N THR A 14 26.17 11.32 1.38
CA THR A 14 25.98 11.63 2.80
C THR A 14 24.50 11.60 3.20
N ALA A 15 24.22 11.52 4.51
CA ALA A 15 22.85 11.54 5.02
C ALA A 15 22.07 12.80 4.59
N ASP A 16 22.75 13.94 4.52
CA ASP A 16 22.16 15.22 4.13
C ASP A 16 21.81 15.26 2.63
N GLU A 17 22.64 14.67 1.77
CA GLU A 17 22.37 14.57 0.33
C GLU A 17 21.17 13.65 0.04
N VAL A 18 21.05 12.53 0.75
CA VAL A 18 19.88 11.64 0.64
C VAL A 18 18.61 12.36 1.10
N TRP A 19 18.70 13.14 2.18
CA TRP A 19 17.58 13.90 2.72
C TRP A 19 17.11 14.99 1.75
N GLU A 20 18.04 15.73 1.15
CA GLU A 20 17.71 16.77 0.17
C GLU A 20 17.18 16.17 -1.14
N ALA A 21 17.74 15.05 -1.63
CA ALA A 21 17.22 14.36 -2.80
C ALA A 21 15.79 13.82 -2.56
N ALA A 22 15.51 13.31 -1.36
CA ALA A 22 14.17 12.90 -0.96
C ALA A 22 13.20 14.08 -0.91
N ARG A 23 13.62 15.20 -0.31
CA ARG A 23 12.85 16.45 -0.27
C ARG A 23 12.48 16.93 -1.67
N GLN A 24 13.46 17.00 -2.57
CA GLN A 24 13.24 17.45 -3.95
C GLN A 24 12.29 16.51 -4.72
N TRP A 25 12.40 15.20 -4.50
CA TRP A 25 11.51 14.25 -5.15
C TRP A 25 10.07 14.37 -4.64
N VAL A 26 9.86 14.52 -3.33
CA VAL A 26 8.53 14.71 -2.74
C VAL A 26 7.90 16.01 -3.24
N LEU A 27 8.67 17.11 -3.27
CA LEU A 27 8.21 18.38 -3.80
C LEU A 27 7.84 18.30 -5.29
N ALA A 28 8.62 17.58 -6.09
CA ALA A 28 8.33 17.35 -7.51
C ALA A 28 7.12 16.42 -7.75
N ASN A 29 6.72 15.61 -6.75
CA ASN A 29 5.65 14.62 -6.85
C ASN A 29 4.50 14.84 -5.84
N ARG A 30 4.31 16.07 -5.34
CA ARG A 30 3.24 16.39 -4.35
C ARG A 30 1.86 15.87 -4.75
N LYS A 31 1.48 15.99 -6.03
CA LYS A 31 0.19 15.48 -6.52
C LYS A 31 0.02 13.98 -6.25
N GLN A 32 1.09 13.20 -6.41
CA GLN A 32 1.05 11.77 -6.15
C GLN A 32 0.99 11.47 -4.64
N VAL A 33 1.74 12.22 -3.82
CA VAL A 33 1.66 12.15 -2.36
C VAL A 33 0.22 12.37 -1.91
N TRP A 34 -0.43 13.43 -2.39
CA TRP A 34 -1.83 13.73 -2.08
C TRP A 34 -2.80 12.66 -2.58
N LYS A 35 -2.58 12.12 -3.78
CA LYS A 35 -3.41 11.03 -4.32
C LYS A 35 -3.31 9.77 -3.46
N ILE A 36 -2.11 9.44 -2.97
CA ILE A 36 -1.89 8.25 -2.14
C ILE A 36 -2.46 8.46 -0.73
N SER A 37 -2.28 9.64 -0.14
CA SER A 37 -2.71 9.92 1.23
C SER A 37 -4.21 10.24 1.33
N GLY A 38 -4.86 10.66 0.24
CA GLY A 38 -6.26 11.08 0.18
C GLY A 38 -7.23 10.15 0.92
N PRO A 39 -7.23 8.83 0.65
CA PRO A 39 -8.13 7.88 1.33
C PRO A 39 -7.94 7.77 2.86
N TYR A 40 -6.79 8.21 3.38
CA TYR A 40 -6.43 8.10 4.79
C TYR A 40 -6.56 9.43 5.54
N ARG A 41 -6.57 10.56 4.82
CA ARG A 41 -6.41 11.92 5.37
C ARG A 41 -7.42 12.26 6.46
N ARG A 42 -8.68 11.88 6.27
CA ARG A 42 -9.76 12.17 7.25
C ARG A 42 -9.61 11.42 8.58
N TYR A 43 -8.78 10.38 8.60
CA TYR A 43 -8.54 9.55 9.78
C TYR A 43 -7.21 9.88 10.48
N MET A 44 -6.37 10.71 9.86
CA MET A 44 -5.07 11.07 10.39
C MET A 44 -5.20 12.26 11.35
N ALA A 45 -4.53 12.19 12.49
CA ALA A 45 -4.26 13.35 13.34
C ALA A 45 -2.96 14.04 12.88
N ALA A 46 -2.88 14.37 11.58
CA ALA A 46 -1.70 14.93 10.93
C ALA A 46 -2.13 15.97 9.89
N ASP A 47 -1.35 17.04 9.76
CA ASP A 47 -1.60 18.09 8.79
C ASP A 47 -0.92 17.83 7.43
N GLY A 48 -0.95 18.83 6.55
CA GLY A 48 -0.35 18.69 5.22
C GLY A 48 1.18 18.65 5.22
N GLU A 49 1.83 19.28 6.19
CA GLU A 49 3.28 19.29 6.32
C GLU A 49 3.77 17.98 6.92
N ASP A 50 3.05 17.45 7.92
CA ASP A 50 3.30 16.11 8.48
C ASP A 50 3.29 15.04 7.38
N LEU A 51 2.31 15.11 6.47
CA LEU A 51 2.21 14.19 5.33
C LEU A 51 3.40 14.29 4.37
N LEU A 52 3.93 15.49 4.15
CA LEU A 52 5.09 15.68 3.28
C LEU A 52 6.36 15.17 3.95
N GLN A 53 6.50 15.34 5.26
CA GLN A 53 7.61 14.78 6.03
C GLN A 53 7.58 13.25 6.03
N GLU A 54 6.41 12.63 6.26
CA GLU A 54 6.27 11.18 6.18
C GLU A 54 6.54 10.64 4.77
N ALA A 55 6.16 11.39 3.72
CA ALA A 55 6.53 11.05 2.35
C ALA A 55 8.04 11.12 2.13
N MET A 56 8.72 12.11 2.72
CA MET A 56 10.18 12.23 2.65
C MET A 56 10.86 11.05 3.36
N ILE A 57 10.41 10.69 4.56
CA ILE A 57 10.91 9.52 5.30
C ILE A 57 10.76 8.25 4.45
N ALA A 58 9.59 8.02 3.85
CA ALA A 58 9.35 6.86 3.00
C ALA A 58 10.27 6.79 1.78
N VAL A 59 10.67 7.94 1.23
CA VAL A 59 11.65 8.05 0.12
C VAL A 59 13.06 7.77 0.62
N VAL A 60 13.46 8.30 1.77
CA VAL A 60 14.79 8.06 2.38
C VAL A 60 14.97 6.59 2.72
N GLU A 61 13.95 5.95 3.31
CA GLU A 61 13.96 4.51 3.57
C GLU A 61 14.15 3.71 2.28
N LEU A 62 13.47 4.10 1.20
CA LEU A 62 13.57 3.44 -0.09
C LEU A 62 14.96 3.61 -0.72
N LEU A 63 15.54 4.82 -0.60
CA LEU A 63 16.90 5.12 -1.06
C LEU A 63 17.96 4.37 -0.28
N ASN A 64 17.80 4.25 1.04
CA ASN A 64 18.70 3.45 1.86
C ASN A 64 18.57 1.95 1.59
N ALA A 65 17.35 1.46 1.35
CA ALA A 65 17.12 0.07 0.97
C ALA A 65 17.69 -0.25 -0.43
N SER A 66 17.64 0.71 -1.35
CA SER A 66 18.18 0.56 -2.71
C SER A 66 19.71 0.60 -2.77
N ARG A 67 20.39 1.01 -1.69
CA ARG A 67 21.85 0.86 -1.54
C ARG A 67 22.27 -0.59 -1.26
N GLN A 68 21.38 -1.38 -0.66
CA GLN A 68 21.68 -2.75 -0.24
C GLN A 68 21.23 -3.82 -1.26
N LYS A 69 20.34 -3.45 -2.19
CA LYS A 69 19.79 -4.34 -3.23
C LYS A 69 19.59 -3.58 -4.53
N THR A 70 19.72 -4.26 -5.66
CA THR A 70 19.45 -3.70 -7.00
C THR A 70 18.10 -2.97 -7.00
N ILE A 71 18.15 -1.69 -7.34
CA ILE A 71 16.97 -0.81 -7.35
C ILE A 71 15.89 -1.46 -8.20
N PRO A 72 14.68 -1.69 -7.67
CA PRO A 72 13.60 -2.20 -8.49
C PRO A 72 13.32 -1.18 -9.61
N GLN A 73 13.06 -1.66 -10.82
CA GLN A 73 12.62 -0.85 -11.96
C GLN A 73 11.32 -0.05 -11.69
N GLU A 74 10.74 -0.19 -10.49
CA GLU A 74 9.48 0.41 -10.04
C GLU A 74 9.63 1.23 -8.75
N PHE A 75 10.60 2.14 -8.66
CA PHE A 75 10.78 3.04 -7.50
C PHE A 75 9.45 3.67 -7.03
N VAL A 76 8.66 4.16 -7.98
CA VAL A 76 7.34 4.75 -7.75
C VAL A 76 6.35 3.76 -7.13
N GLY A 77 6.38 2.49 -7.56
CA GLY A 77 5.54 1.42 -7.02
C GLY A 77 5.90 1.10 -5.57
N HIS A 78 7.21 0.96 -5.30
CA HIS A 78 7.71 0.75 -3.95
C HIS A 78 7.43 1.92 -3.01
N PHE A 79 7.66 3.15 -3.47
CA PHE A 79 7.27 4.36 -2.75
C PHE A 79 5.78 4.34 -2.41
N SER A 80 4.93 4.00 -3.39
CA SER A 80 3.48 4.00 -3.17
C SER A 80 3.06 2.98 -2.11
N VAL A 81 3.69 1.81 -2.08
CA VAL A 81 3.43 0.80 -1.04
C VAL A 81 3.94 1.27 0.32
N ASN A 82 5.18 1.78 0.38
CA ASN A 82 5.77 2.23 1.64
C ASN A 82 5.00 3.42 2.20
N PHE A 83 4.77 4.45 1.41
CA PHE A 83 4.05 5.65 1.84
C PHE A 83 2.60 5.36 2.25
N LYS A 84 1.90 4.41 1.62
CA LYS A 84 0.59 3.94 2.12
C LYS A 84 0.67 3.36 3.53
N TYR A 85 1.75 2.64 3.85
CA TYR A 85 1.97 2.09 5.18
C TYR A 85 2.20 3.20 6.22
N HIS A 86 2.98 4.23 5.90
CA HIS A 86 3.11 5.43 6.73
C HIS A 86 1.76 6.13 6.92
N CYS A 87 0.98 6.26 5.84
CA CYS A 87 -0.36 6.84 5.92
C CYS A 87 -1.28 6.05 6.85
N LEU A 88 -1.24 4.71 6.77
CA LEU A 88 -2.03 3.85 7.63
C LEU A 88 -1.62 3.98 9.11
N LYS A 89 -0.32 4.11 9.40
CA LYS A 89 0.18 4.36 10.76
C LYS A 89 -0.38 5.66 11.33
N LEU A 90 -0.34 6.74 10.57
CA LEU A 90 -0.91 8.03 10.97
C LEU A 90 -2.44 7.94 11.17
N ALA A 91 -3.14 7.25 10.28
CA ALA A 91 -4.59 7.09 10.32
C ALA A 91 -5.08 6.21 11.48
N CYS A 92 -4.28 5.22 11.92
CA CYS A 92 -4.61 4.40 13.07
C CYS A 92 -4.35 5.10 14.42
N GLY A 93 -3.80 6.31 14.41
CA GLY A 93 -3.19 6.96 15.58
C GLY A 93 -1.94 6.18 16.01
N ILE A 94 -0.96 6.86 16.62
CA ILE A 94 0.23 6.20 17.19
C ILE A 94 -0.22 5.29 18.34
N ARG A 95 -0.67 4.08 18.02
CA ARG A 95 -0.68 2.93 18.92
C ARG A 95 0.49 2.07 18.51
N THR A 96 1.68 2.47 18.93
CA THR A 96 2.82 1.58 19.10
C THR A 96 2.48 0.59 20.23
N HIS A 97 1.59 -0.36 19.94
CA HIS A 97 1.46 -1.58 20.72
C HIS A 97 1.82 -2.73 19.79
N PRO A 98 2.74 -3.65 20.17
CA PRO A 98 3.18 -4.78 19.33
C PRO A 98 2.08 -5.80 18.96
N THR A 99 0.82 -5.45 19.16
CA THR A 99 -0.34 -6.36 19.15
C THR A 99 -1.57 -5.71 18.51
N LEU A 100 -1.39 -4.89 17.47
CA LEU A 100 -2.44 -4.73 16.46
C LEU A 100 -2.65 -6.09 15.76
N LYS A 101 -3.45 -6.95 16.41
CA LYS A 101 -4.05 -8.11 15.77
C LYS A 101 -4.75 -7.55 14.54
N GLY A 102 -4.28 -7.93 13.35
CA GLY A 102 -4.78 -7.49 12.02
C GLY A 102 -6.22 -7.88 11.71
N ASN A 103 -7.11 -7.81 12.70
CA ASN A 103 -8.53 -8.14 12.65
C ASN A 103 -9.40 -6.88 12.55
N GLN A 104 -8.82 -5.68 12.57
CA GLN A 104 -9.55 -4.41 12.52
C GLN A 104 -8.87 -3.47 11.53
N LEU A 105 -8.96 -3.81 10.24
CA LEU A 105 -8.80 -2.79 9.21
C LEU A 105 -10.15 -2.05 9.10
N PRO A 106 -10.21 -0.75 9.44
CA PRO A 106 -11.43 0.02 9.19
C PRO A 106 -11.70 0.01 7.67
N GLY A 107 -12.92 -0.36 7.30
CA GLY A 107 -13.40 -0.14 5.93
C GLY A 107 -13.70 1.35 5.73
N PRO A 108 -13.70 1.85 4.48
CA PRO A 108 -14.10 3.23 4.22
C PRO A 108 -15.54 3.47 4.70
N GLU A 109 -15.75 4.59 5.40
CA GLU A 109 -17.08 5.06 5.79
C GLU A 109 -17.94 5.36 4.53
N PRO A 110 -19.28 5.21 4.62
CA PRO A 110 -20.18 5.23 3.48
C PRO A 110 -20.25 6.54 2.67
N GLU A 111 -19.49 7.57 3.02
CA GLU A 111 -19.43 8.85 2.30
C GLU A 111 -18.32 8.90 1.23
N ASP A 112 -17.36 7.95 1.21
CA ASP A 112 -16.27 7.88 0.22
C ASP A 112 -16.66 7.13 -1.08
N ARG A 113 -17.86 7.37 -1.62
CA ARG A 113 -18.44 6.56 -2.72
C ARG A 113 -18.11 7.01 -4.15
N SER A 114 -17.14 7.89 -4.39
CA SER A 114 -17.00 8.56 -5.70
C SER A 114 -15.84 8.12 -6.60
N GLU A 115 -14.84 7.36 -6.15
CA GLU A 115 -13.69 7.06 -7.00
C GLU A 115 -13.77 5.65 -7.58
N ARG A 116 -14.19 5.55 -8.84
CA ARG A 116 -14.04 4.33 -9.64
C ARG A 116 -12.54 4.09 -9.83
N TYR A 117 -12.03 3.05 -9.19
CA TYR A 117 -10.71 2.53 -9.47
C TYR A 117 -10.72 1.88 -10.86
N ASP A 118 -9.78 2.26 -11.73
CA ASP A 118 -9.53 1.53 -12.97
C ASP A 118 -9.08 0.11 -12.61
N PHE A 119 -9.96 -0.86 -12.84
CA PHE A 119 -9.67 -2.26 -12.57
C PHE A 119 -8.65 -2.78 -13.59
N PRO A 120 -7.65 -3.57 -13.15
CA PRO A 120 -6.72 -4.22 -14.07
C PRO A 120 -7.44 -5.21 -14.99
N ASP A 121 -6.82 -5.47 -16.14
CA ASP A 121 -7.34 -6.34 -17.21
C ASP A 121 -7.80 -7.71 -16.68
N ARG A 122 -9.05 -8.08 -16.97
CA ARG A 122 -9.76 -9.23 -16.35
C ARG A 122 -9.02 -10.55 -16.59
N ASP A 123 -8.40 -10.68 -17.75
CA ASP A 123 -7.67 -11.89 -18.16
C ASP A 123 -6.37 -12.09 -17.36
N ARG A 124 -5.73 -10.98 -16.97
CA ARG A 124 -4.53 -11.01 -16.10
C ARG A 124 -4.89 -11.44 -14.68
N ILE A 125 -6.02 -10.95 -14.17
CA ILE A 125 -6.54 -11.30 -12.85
C ILE A 125 -6.87 -12.81 -12.80
N GLU A 126 -7.62 -13.33 -13.79
CA GLU A 126 -7.98 -14.75 -13.81
C GLU A 126 -6.75 -15.65 -13.89
N THR A 127 -5.75 -15.27 -14.68
CA THR A 127 -4.47 -16.00 -14.80
C THR A 127 -3.71 -16.02 -13.48
N ALA A 128 -3.68 -14.91 -12.75
CA ALA A 128 -3.07 -14.84 -11.41
C ALA A 128 -3.82 -15.71 -10.39
N LEU A 129 -5.16 -15.67 -10.41
CA LEU A 129 -5.99 -16.44 -9.48
C LEU A 129 -5.95 -17.96 -9.73
N LYS A 130 -5.65 -18.40 -10.95
CA LYS A 130 -5.43 -19.83 -11.27
C LYS A 130 -4.28 -20.43 -10.47
N LYS A 131 -3.28 -19.63 -10.08
CA LYS A 131 -2.11 -20.07 -9.28
C LYS A 131 -2.41 -20.20 -7.77
N THR A 132 -3.63 -19.86 -7.34
CA THR A 132 -4.07 -19.96 -5.93
C THR A 132 -5.01 -21.15 -5.70
N PRO A 133 -5.10 -21.67 -4.45
CA PRO A 133 -6.04 -22.73 -4.09
C PRO A 133 -7.50 -22.37 -4.41
N LYS A 134 -8.34 -23.37 -4.67
CA LYS A 134 -9.76 -23.20 -5.03
C LYS A 134 -10.53 -22.29 -4.07
N THR A 135 -10.28 -22.40 -2.77
CA THR A 135 -10.90 -21.56 -1.74
C THR A 135 -10.44 -20.10 -1.83
N CYS A 136 -9.16 -19.85 -2.09
CA CYS A 136 -8.62 -18.51 -2.31
C CYS A 136 -9.24 -17.88 -3.55
N ARG A 137 -9.30 -18.64 -4.66
CA ARG A 137 -9.90 -18.19 -5.92
C ARG A 137 -11.36 -17.77 -5.76
N LYS A 138 -12.17 -18.54 -5.03
CA LYS A 138 -13.58 -18.20 -4.77
C LYS A 138 -13.72 -16.91 -3.96
N ILE A 139 -12.93 -16.78 -2.88
CA ILE A 139 -12.99 -15.60 -2.01
C ILE A 139 -12.47 -14.35 -2.73
N CYS A 140 -11.36 -14.46 -3.45
CA CYS A 140 -10.81 -13.36 -4.24
C CYS A 140 -11.69 -12.99 -5.43
N GLY A 141 -12.30 -13.96 -6.12
CA GLY A 141 -13.25 -13.70 -7.20
C GLY A 141 -14.46 -12.91 -6.68
N TRP A 142 -15.07 -13.38 -5.59
CA TRP A 142 -16.17 -12.67 -4.94
C TRP A 142 -15.78 -11.27 -4.46
N LEU A 143 -14.57 -11.10 -3.91
CA LEU A 143 -14.02 -9.80 -3.50
C LEU A 143 -13.93 -8.80 -4.66
N LEU A 144 -13.53 -9.26 -5.85
CA LEU A 144 -13.37 -8.43 -7.04
C LEU A 144 -14.70 -8.08 -7.70
N GLU A 145 -15.73 -8.89 -7.48
CA GLU A 145 -17.11 -8.60 -7.91
C GLU A 145 -17.82 -7.59 -6.98
N GLN A 146 -17.21 -7.25 -5.84
CA GLN A 146 -17.83 -6.28 -4.94
C GLN A 146 -17.75 -4.88 -5.54
N PRO A 147 -18.88 -4.14 -5.58
CA PRO A 147 -18.89 -2.77 -6.07
C PRO A 147 -18.07 -1.81 -5.18
N PHE A 148 -17.72 -2.24 -3.95
CA PHE A 148 -16.96 -1.45 -2.98
C PHE A 148 -16.00 -2.34 -2.17
N PRO A 149 -14.91 -1.78 -1.60
CA PRO A 149 -14.02 -2.51 -0.71
C PRO A 149 -14.76 -3.06 0.51
N ILE A 150 -14.54 -4.34 0.83
CA ILE A 150 -15.22 -5.04 1.94
C ILE A 150 -14.23 -5.52 3.00
N ASN A 151 -14.67 -5.51 4.26
CA ASN A 151 -13.87 -5.96 5.40
C ASN A 151 -13.91 -7.48 5.61
N THR A 152 -12.98 -8.01 6.40
CA THR A 152 -12.91 -9.44 6.73
C THR A 152 -14.12 -9.97 7.49
N LYS A 153 -14.89 -9.09 8.16
CA LYS A 153 -16.17 -9.45 8.80
C LYS A 153 -17.25 -9.76 7.75
N ALA A 154 -17.30 -9.01 6.65
CA ALA A 154 -18.21 -9.28 5.53
C ALA A 154 -17.87 -10.60 4.85
N ILE A 155 -16.57 -10.87 4.61
CA ILE A 155 -16.10 -12.15 4.05
C ILE A 155 -16.45 -13.32 4.98
N SER A 156 -16.20 -13.15 6.28
CA SER A 156 -16.53 -14.14 7.30
C SER A 156 -18.00 -14.52 7.31
N ARG A 157 -18.90 -13.53 7.20
CA ARG A 157 -20.36 -13.75 7.12
C ARG A 157 -20.76 -14.44 5.82
N HIS A 158 -20.22 -14.01 4.68
CA HIS A 158 -20.60 -14.54 3.37
C HIS A 158 -20.18 -16.01 3.18
N PHE A 159 -18.95 -16.35 3.58
CA PHE A 159 -18.42 -17.72 3.41
C PHE A 159 -18.60 -18.60 4.65
N MET A 160 -19.27 -18.11 5.69
CA MET A 160 -19.44 -18.79 6.99
C MET A 160 -18.13 -19.32 7.58
N ILE A 161 -17.07 -18.53 7.47
CA ILE A 161 -15.73 -18.84 8.01
C ILE A 161 -15.39 -17.85 9.12
N SER A 162 -14.47 -18.20 10.02
CA SER A 162 -13.99 -17.24 11.01
C SER A 162 -13.24 -16.08 10.34
N GLN A 163 -13.28 -14.88 10.94
CA GLN A 163 -12.54 -13.71 10.45
C GLN A 163 -11.03 -13.99 10.33
N ARG A 164 -10.46 -14.76 11.27
CA ARG A 164 -9.06 -15.20 11.21
C ARG A 164 -8.78 -16.08 10.00
N HIS A 165 -9.71 -16.97 9.66
CA HIS A 165 -9.60 -17.81 8.47
C HIS A 165 -9.71 -16.98 7.19
N ALA A 166 -10.64 -16.03 7.11
CA ALA A 166 -10.76 -15.10 5.99
C ALA A 166 -9.47 -14.32 5.76
N GLN A 167 -8.89 -13.75 6.82
CA GLN A 167 -7.61 -13.03 6.73
C GLN A 167 -6.47 -13.94 6.25
N ARG A 168 -6.40 -15.17 6.78
CA ARG A 168 -5.36 -16.14 6.38
C ARG A 168 -5.48 -16.49 4.90
N VAL A 169 -6.70 -16.67 4.39
CA VAL A 169 -6.94 -16.95 2.98
C VAL A 169 -6.52 -15.77 2.09
N ILE A 170 -6.87 -14.54 2.46
CA ILE A 170 -6.47 -13.34 1.72
C ILE A 170 -4.94 -13.19 1.71
N ASN A 171 -4.30 -13.28 2.88
CA ASN A 171 -2.84 -13.17 2.99
C ASN A 171 -2.13 -14.25 2.17
N THR A 172 -2.65 -15.48 2.18
CA THR A 172 -2.12 -16.59 1.39
C THR A 172 -2.27 -16.33 -0.11
N ALA A 173 -3.42 -15.79 -0.54
CA ALA A 173 -3.66 -15.44 -1.93
C ALA A 173 -2.71 -14.34 -2.40
N VAL A 174 -2.57 -13.26 -1.63
CA VAL A 174 -1.67 -12.13 -1.93
C VAL A 174 -0.22 -12.60 -2.03
N GLN A 175 0.26 -13.40 -1.06
CA GLN A 175 1.63 -13.93 -1.08
C GLN A 175 1.91 -14.84 -2.29
N ARG A 176 0.93 -15.62 -2.73
CA ARG A 176 1.11 -16.51 -3.90
C ARG A 176 1.03 -15.76 -5.21
N ILE A 177 0.17 -14.76 -5.31
CA ILE A 177 0.06 -13.91 -6.49
C ILE A 177 1.32 -13.06 -6.64
N SER A 178 1.84 -12.47 -5.55
CA SER A 178 3.06 -11.66 -5.58
C SER A 178 4.30 -12.46 -5.99
N ARG A 179 4.43 -13.71 -5.50
CA ARG A 179 5.51 -14.61 -5.91
C ARG A 179 5.41 -15.12 -7.34
N ALA A 180 4.23 -15.03 -7.94
CA ALA A 180 3.96 -15.56 -9.27
C ALA A 180 4.00 -14.50 -10.39
N GLY A 181 4.20 -13.23 -10.03
CA GLY A 181 4.46 -12.12 -10.93
C GLY A 181 5.95 -11.72 -10.99
N GLN A 182 6.82 -12.44 -10.28
CA GLN A 182 8.27 -12.50 -10.50
C GLN A 182 8.56 -13.65 -11.47
#